data_AF-A0AA88UWY2-F1
#
_entry.id   AF-A0AA88UWY2-F1
#
_cell.length_a   1.000
_cell.length_b   1.000
_cell.length_c   1.000
_cell.angle_alpha   90.00
_cell.angle_beta   90.00
_cell.angle_gamma   90.00
#
_symmetry.space_group_name_H-M   'P 1'
#
loop_
_entity.id
_entity.type
_entity.pdbx_description
1 polymer ?
#
loop_
_entity_poly.entity_id
_entity_poly.type
_entity_poly.pdbx_seq_one_letter_code
_entity_poly.pdbx_strand_id
1 'polypeptide(L)'
;MMVNGLGVVENGLEQEVQESGQVVVGNELEVAVSELGVVENGLEQEVQESGLVVVGNELEVAVSGLGLVENGLEHEVDESGQVVVGNELEVAVSGLGVVENGLEQEVDESGQVVVGNELEVGVVANGLELEVEESGQVVVGNEVLEVAGSGLGVVENGLEPEVEESGQVVVGNEVLEVAVSGLGVVENALELEVEENGPVVVANKVLEVEET
;
A
#
# COMPACT_ATOMS: atom_id res chain seq x y z
N MET A 1 12.16 -12.09 -12.33
CA MET A 1 12.33 -13.57 -12.40
C MET A 1 11.27 -14.16 -13.34
N MET A 2 11.50 -15.30 -14.01
CA MET A 2 10.45 -15.97 -14.82
C MET A 2 10.15 -17.38 -14.29
N VAL A 3 8.89 -17.65 -13.97
CA VAL A 3 8.39 -18.93 -13.49
C VAL A 3 7.42 -19.52 -14.51
N ASN A 4 7.73 -20.73 -14.99
CA ASN A 4 6.90 -21.45 -15.96
C ASN A 4 6.27 -22.68 -15.30
N GLY A 5 4.95 -22.84 -15.42
CA GLY A 5 4.20 -23.92 -14.77
C GLY A 5 3.81 -23.55 -13.35
N LEU A 6 3.67 -24.54 -12.45
CA LEU A 6 3.40 -24.28 -11.04
C LEU A 6 4.65 -23.71 -10.35
N GLY A 7 4.53 -22.55 -9.70
CA GLY A 7 5.59 -22.06 -8.83
C GLY A 7 5.13 -21.07 -7.77
N VAL A 8 5.98 -20.94 -6.75
CA VAL A 8 5.87 -19.98 -5.65
C VAL A 8 7.13 -19.14 -5.69
N VAL A 9 6.97 -17.83 -5.58
CA VAL A 9 8.06 -16.87 -5.45
C VAL A 9 7.83 -16.07 -4.18
N GLU A 10 8.79 -16.09 -3.29
CA GLU A 10 8.78 -15.36 -2.02
C GLU A 10 10.02 -14.47 -1.99
N ASN A 11 9.84 -13.19 -1.67
CA ASN A 11 10.90 -12.26 -1.31
C ASN A 11 10.56 -11.60 0.02
N GLY A 12 11.51 -11.61 0.95
CA GLY A 12 11.32 -11.07 2.29
C GLY A 12 12.57 -10.32 2.72
N LEU A 13 12.38 -9.16 3.34
CA LEU A 13 13.43 -8.37 3.96
C LEU A 13 12.97 -7.93 5.35
N GLU A 14 13.77 -8.23 6.36
CA GLU A 14 13.57 -7.78 7.75
C GLU A 14 14.78 -6.92 8.16
N GLN A 15 14.54 -5.75 8.76
CA GLN A 15 15.60 -4.91 9.31
C GLN A 15 15.21 -4.20 10.61
N GLU A 16 16.09 -4.30 11.61
CA GLU A 16 16.04 -3.51 12.84
C GLU A 16 17.20 -2.48 12.83
N VAL A 17 16.88 -1.21 13.07
CA VAL A 17 17.88 -0.13 13.19
C VAL A 17 17.70 0.61 14.51
N GLN A 18 18.79 0.75 15.25
CA GLN A 18 18.85 1.55 16.47
C GLN A 18 19.81 2.73 16.26
N GLU A 19 19.36 3.94 16.61
CA GLU A 19 20.11 5.20 16.61
C GLU A 19 20.84 5.50 15.28
N SER A 20 20.14 6.16 14.35
CA SER A 20 20.73 6.52 13.06
C SER A 20 20.54 7.98 12.69
N GLY A 21 21.46 8.52 11.88
CA GLY A 21 21.22 9.84 11.27
C GLY A 21 20.21 9.78 10.13
N GLN A 22 20.22 8.66 9.39
CA GLN A 22 19.36 8.42 8.23
C GLN A 22 19.23 6.92 8.01
N VAL A 23 18.01 6.44 7.78
CA VAL A 23 17.69 5.08 7.35
C VAL A 23 17.06 5.13 5.97
N VAL A 24 17.53 4.26 5.08
CA VAL A 24 16.91 4.04 3.76
C VAL A 24 16.86 2.55 3.53
N VAL A 25 15.65 2.00 3.45
CA VAL A 25 15.39 0.59 3.17
C VAL A 25 14.51 0.47 1.95
N GLY A 26 14.83 -0.50 1.11
CA GLY A 26 14.07 -0.79 -0.10
C GLY A 26 14.04 -2.30 -0.32
N ASN A 27 12.88 -2.83 -0.67
CA ASN A 27 12.72 -4.18 -1.17
C ASN A 27 11.95 -4.13 -2.50
N GLU A 28 12.54 -4.71 -3.54
CA GLU A 28 12.01 -4.65 -4.90
C GLU A 28 11.96 -6.07 -5.47
N LEU A 29 10.84 -6.44 -6.07
CA LEU A 29 10.67 -7.72 -6.76
C LEU A 29 9.93 -7.55 -8.09
N GLU A 30 10.54 -8.05 -9.17
CA GLU A 30 9.89 -8.14 -10.50
C GLU A 30 9.74 -9.61 -10.89
N VAL A 31 8.53 -10.09 -11.18
CA VAL A 31 8.26 -11.50 -11.51
C VAL A 31 7.27 -11.66 -12.67
N ALA A 32 7.58 -12.58 -13.58
CA ALA A 32 6.64 -13.08 -14.57
C ALA A 32 6.27 -14.54 -14.26
N VAL A 33 4.98 -14.81 -14.11
CA VAL A 33 4.42 -16.16 -13.89
C VAL A 33 3.52 -16.55 -15.05
N SER A 34 3.70 -17.77 -15.54
CA SER A 34 2.79 -18.39 -16.51
C SER A 34 2.15 -19.66 -15.97
N GLU A 35 0.87 -19.84 -16.30
CA GLU A 35 -0.03 -20.92 -15.91
C GLU A 35 -0.62 -20.81 -14.49
N LEU A 36 0.16 -21.09 -13.45
CA LEU A 36 -0.33 -21.08 -12.07
C LEU A 36 0.79 -20.67 -11.10
N GLY A 37 0.59 -19.64 -10.29
CA GLY A 37 1.57 -19.37 -9.23
C GLY A 37 1.13 -18.41 -8.14
N VAL A 38 1.95 -18.36 -7.11
CA VAL A 38 1.82 -17.47 -5.95
C VAL A 38 3.07 -16.61 -5.90
N VAL A 39 2.90 -15.31 -5.76
CA VAL A 39 3.99 -14.35 -5.59
C VAL A 39 3.73 -13.57 -4.30
N GLU A 40 4.68 -13.64 -3.38
CA GLU A 40 4.65 -12.94 -2.10
C GLU A 40 5.91 -12.07 -2.00
N ASN A 41 5.72 -10.79 -1.67
CA ASN A 41 6.80 -9.83 -1.42
C ASN A 41 6.54 -9.08 -0.12
N GLY A 42 7.48 -9.15 0.82
CA GLY A 42 7.34 -8.56 2.15
C GLY A 42 8.56 -7.74 2.56
N LEU A 43 8.29 -6.61 3.21
CA LEU A 43 9.29 -5.82 3.93
C LEU A 43 8.78 -5.52 5.34
N GLU A 44 9.59 -5.87 6.33
CA GLU A 44 9.37 -5.52 7.74
C GLU A 44 10.54 -4.66 8.23
N GLN A 45 10.25 -3.54 8.87
CA GLN A 45 11.28 -2.67 9.43
C GLN A 45 10.89 -2.00 10.75
N GLU A 46 11.83 -2.01 11.68
CA GLU A 46 11.73 -1.31 12.97
C GLU A 46 12.88 -0.28 13.06
N VAL A 47 12.55 0.98 13.35
CA VAL A 47 13.55 2.06 13.55
C VAL A 47 13.35 2.77 14.87
N GLN A 48 14.35 2.68 15.73
CA GLN A 48 14.43 3.45 16.96
C GLN A 48 15.38 4.64 16.76
N GLU A 49 14.87 5.85 16.95
CA GLU A 49 15.59 7.13 16.89
C GLU A 49 16.32 7.41 15.54
N SER A 50 15.70 8.22 14.66
CA SER A 50 16.33 8.65 13.41
C SER A 50 16.12 10.11 13.03
N GLY A 51 17.04 10.67 12.25
CA GLY A 51 16.81 11.97 11.61
C GLY A 51 15.83 11.91 10.44
N LEU A 52 16.00 10.91 9.56
CA LEU A 52 15.20 10.70 8.36
C LEU A 52 15.07 9.20 8.09
N VAL A 53 13.84 8.73 7.92
CA VAL A 53 13.54 7.36 7.54
C VAL A 53 12.82 7.36 6.19
N VAL A 54 13.33 6.57 5.25
CA VAL A 54 12.69 6.34 3.94
C VAL A 54 12.60 4.84 3.72
N VAL A 55 11.38 4.34 3.52
CA VAL A 55 11.09 2.93 3.34
C VAL A 55 10.26 2.74 2.08
N GLY A 56 10.64 1.78 1.26
CA GLY A 56 9.94 1.44 0.02
C GLY A 56 9.83 -0.06 -0.17
N ASN A 57 8.64 -0.53 -0.52
CA ASN A 57 8.44 -1.90 -0.98
C ASN A 57 7.69 -1.89 -2.31
N GLU A 58 8.31 -2.45 -3.34
CA GLU A 58 7.80 -2.42 -4.71
C GLU A 58 7.71 -3.84 -5.29
N LEU A 59 6.54 -4.18 -5.82
CA LEU A 59 6.30 -5.45 -6.49
C LEU A 59 5.67 -5.22 -7.89
N GLU A 60 6.35 -5.71 -8.93
CA GLU A 60 5.83 -5.76 -10.29
C GLU A 60 5.61 -7.22 -10.72
N VAL A 61 4.37 -7.58 -11.03
CA VAL A 61 4.03 -8.95 -11.44
C VAL A 61 3.26 -9.00 -12.75
N ALA A 62 3.75 -9.83 -13.68
CA ALA A 62 2.99 -10.25 -14.85
C ALA A 62 2.49 -11.69 -14.67
N VAL A 63 1.17 -11.88 -14.55
CA VAL A 63 0.55 -13.20 -14.44
C VAL A 63 -0.24 -13.54 -15.71
N SER A 64 0.10 -14.67 -16.33
CA SER A 64 -0.70 -15.28 -17.39
C SER A 64 -1.31 -16.61 -16.92
N GLY A 65 -2.60 -16.64 -16.58
CA GLY A 65 -3.27 -17.85 -16.06
C GLY A 65 -4.01 -17.63 -14.75
N LEU A 66 -3.73 -18.47 -13.74
CA LEU A 66 -4.28 -18.33 -12.40
C LEU A 66 -3.19 -17.85 -11.44
N GLY A 67 -3.46 -16.88 -10.59
CA GLY A 67 -2.46 -16.45 -9.61
C GLY A 67 -2.99 -15.78 -8.37
N LEU A 68 -2.19 -15.84 -7.32
CA LEU A 68 -2.30 -15.02 -6.12
C LEU A 68 -1.07 -14.14 -6.06
N VAL A 69 -1.26 -12.86 -5.80
CA VAL A 69 -0.16 -11.89 -5.64
C VAL A 69 -0.43 -11.12 -4.35
N GLU A 70 0.54 -11.17 -3.44
CA GLU A 70 0.48 -10.50 -2.15
C GLU A 70 1.73 -9.63 -2.01
N ASN A 71 1.52 -8.36 -1.66
CA ASN A 71 2.57 -7.39 -1.39
C ASN A 71 2.29 -6.71 -0.04
N GLY A 72 3.25 -6.78 0.88
CA GLY A 72 3.09 -6.27 2.24
C GLY A 72 4.27 -5.43 2.69
N LEU A 73 3.98 -4.33 3.41
CA LEU A 73 4.95 -3.51 4.11
C LEU A 73 4.45 -3.25 5.53
N GLU A 74 5.25 -3.64 6.52
CA GLU A 74 5.06 -3.30 7.93
C GLU A 74 6.23 -2.44 8.41
N HIS A 75 5.94 -1.28 9.03
CA HIS A 75 6.97 -0.39 9.51
C HIS A 75 6.62 0.34 10.81
N GLU A 76 7.54 0.30 11.77
CA GLU A 76 7.41 0.92 13.09
C GLU A 76 8.54 1.93 13.32
N VAL A 77 8.18 3.13 13.82
CA VAL A 77 9.12 4.22 14.13
C VAL A 77 8.77 4.89 15.44
N ASP A 78 9.68 4.84 16.41
CA ASP A 78 9.51 5.58 17.67
C ASP A 78 9.76 7.09 17.44
N GLU A 79 11.04 7.52 17.44
CA GLU A 79 11.38 8.94 17.35
C GLU A 79 12.05 9.28 16.01
N SER A 80 11.46 10.22 15.25
CA SER A 80 12.02 10.63 13.97
C SER A 80 11.89 12.12 13.63
N GLY A 81 12.82 12.63 12.83
CA GLY A 81 12.65 13.96 12.23
C GLY A 81 11.62 13.95 11.09
N GLN A 82 11.72 12.96 10.20
CA GLN A 82 10.84 12.78 9.04
C GLN A 82 10.74 11.30 8.68
N VAL A 83 9.53 10.84 8.39
CA VAL A 83 9.23 9.49 7.89
C VAL A 83 8.56 9.59 6.52
N VAL A 84 9.06 8.81 5.56
CA VAL A 84 8.45 8.62 4.25
C VAL A 84 8.37 7.13 3.97
N VAL A 85 7.15 6.59 3.85
CA VAL A 85 6.90 5.18 3.56
C VAL A 85 6.03 5.04 2.33
N GLY A 86 6.43 4.14 1.43
CA GLY A 86 5.72 3.83 0.20
C GLY A 86 5.62 2.32 -0.01
N ASN A 87 4.44 1.85 -0.38
CA ASN A 87 4.22 0.48 -0.82
C ASN A 87 3.49 0.51 -2.17
N GLU A 88 4.09 -0.07 -3.20
CA GLU A 88 3.58 -0.02 -4.57
C GLU A 88 3.45 -1.43 -5.15
N LEU A 89 2.29 -1.72 -5.74
CA LEU A 89 2.02 -2.97 -6.43
C LEU A 89 1.44 -2.72 -7.83
N GLU A 90 2.19 -3.17 -8.84
CA GLU A 90 1.74 -3.20 -10.23
C GLU A 90 1.53 -4.66 -10.67
N VAL A 91 0.29 -5.01 -11.05
CA VAL A 91 -0.01 -6.37 -11.55
C VAL A 91 -0.73 -6.35 -12.89
N ALA A 92 -0.05 -6.87 -13.90
CA ALA A 92 -0.65 -7.19 -15.19
C ALA A 92 -1.18 -8.64 -15.19
N VAL A 93 -2.50 -8.81 -15.07
CA VAL A 93 -3.15 -10.14 -15.10
C VAL A 93 -3.84 -10.38 -16.44
N SER A 94 -3.36 -11.38 -17.20
CA SER A 94 -4.11 -11.96 -18.32
C SER A 94 -4.69 -13.31 -17.87
N GLY A 95 -5.77 -13.30 -17.09
CA GLY A 95 -6.29 -14.49 -16.40
C GLY A 95 -7.25 -14.19 -15.23
N LEU A 96 -7.44 -15.16 -14.32
CA LEU A 96 -8.15 -14.93 -13.06
C LEU A 96 -7.13 -14.90 -11.93
N GLY A 97 -7.23 -13.93 -11.02
CA GLY A 97 -6.36 -13.87 -9.86
C GLY A 97 -6.97 -13.06 -8.73
N VAL A 98 -6.38 -13.20 -7.55
CA VAL A 98 -6.61 -12.32 -6.40
C VAL A 98 -5.30 -11.58 -6.17
N VAL A 99 -5.40 -10.27 -5.96
CA VAL A 99 -4.26 -9.44 -5.61
C VAL A 99 -4.60 -8.68 -4.34
N GLU A 100 -3.68 -8.73 -3.39
CA GLU A 100 -3.76 -8.05 -2.11
C GLU A 100 -2.51 -7.18 -1.94
N ASN A 101 -2.73 -5.93 -1.55
CA ASN A 101 -1.67 -4.97 -1.27
C ASN A 101 -1.95 -4.29 0.07
N GLY A 102 -1.02 -4.43 1.02
CA GLY A 102 -1.17 -3.96 2.39
C GLY A 102 0.01 -3.11 2.84
N LEU A 103 -0.29 -2.02 3.55
CA LEU A 103 0.68 -1.20 4.25
C LEU A 103 0.17 -0.94 5.68
N GLU A 104 0.97 -1.34 6.66
CA GLU A 104 0.75 -1.02 8.08
C GLU A 104 1.91 -0.15 8.58
N GLN A 105 1.57 0.97 9.24
CA GLN A 105 2.55 1.92 9.75
C GLN A 105 2.19 2.40 11.15
N GLU A 106 3.15 2.35 12.06
CA GLU A 106 3.07 2.94 13.40
C GLU A 106 4.17 4.00 13.57
N VAL A 107 3.82 5.18 14.06
CA VAL A 107 4.77 6.27 14.34
C VAL A 107 4.46 6.96 15.66
N ASP A 108 5.37 6.92 16.63
CA ASP A 108 5.17 7.60 17.91
C ASP A 108 5.41 9.12 17.76
N GLU A 109 6.66 9.55 17.59
CA GLU A 109 7.04 10.96 17.56
C GLU A 109 7.73 11.33 16.24
N SER A 110 7.12 12.22 15.45
CA SER A 110 7.73 12.70 14.21
C SER A 110 7.59 14.20 13.93
N GLY A 111 8.54 14.76 13.19
CA GLY A 111 8.34 16.10 12.60
C GLY A 111 7.35 16.08 11.43
N GLN A 112 7.42 15.06 10.59
CA GLN A 112 6.58 14.91 9.40
C GLN A 112 6.47 13.43 9.00
N VAL A 113 5.23 12.99 8.75
CA VAL A 113 4.91 11.65 8.28
C VAL A 113 4.25 11.74 6.90
N VAL A 114 4.79 11.00 5.93
CA VAL A 114 4.21 10.85 4.59
C VAL A 114 4.11 9.36 4.28
N VAL A 115 2.88 8.88 4.07
CA VAL A 115 2.61 7.46 3.78
C VAL A 115 1.79 7.35 2.52
N GLY A 116 2.21 6.46 1.62
CA GLY A 116 1.55 6.17 0.36
C GLY A 116 1.42 4.67 0.14
N ASN A 117 0.23 4.22 -0.25
CA ASN A 117 -0.01 2.86 -0.70
C ASN A 117 -0.74 2.89 -2.05
N GLU A 118 -0.11 2.34 -3.09
CA GLU A 118 -0.58 2.46 -4.48
C GLU A 118 -0.76 1.09 -5.14
N LEU A 119 -1.86 0.93 -5.88
CA LEU A 119 -2.21 -0.31 -6.57
C LEU A 119 -2.71 -0.09 -8.01
N GLU A 120 -2.19 -0.89 -8.96
CA GLU A 120 -2.58 -0.87 -10.38
C GLU A 120 -2.74 -2.31 -10.97
N VAL A 121 -3.97 -2.72 -11.36
CA VAL A 121 -4.38 -4.15 -11.33
C VAL A 121 -5.68 -4.51 -12.11
N GLY A 122 -6.23 -5.74 -11.92
CA GLY A 122 -7.44 -6.24 -12.61
C GLY A 122 -8.60 -6.82 -11.76
N VAL A 123 -8.40 -7.27 -10.50
CA VAL A 123 -9.43 -7.69 -9.48
C VAL A 123 -8.78 -7.79 -8.08
N VAL A 124 -9.18 -7.00 -7.06
CA VAL A 124 -8.26 -6.66 -5.94
C VAL A 124 -8.84 -6.23 -4.58
N ALA A 125 -7.98 -6.33 -3.56
CA ALA A 125 -8.07 -5.61 -2.29
C ALA A 125 -6.80 -4.76 -2.04
N ASN A 126 -6.97 -3.54 -1.55
CA ASN A 126 -5.91 -2.59 -1.20
C ASN A 126 -6.21 -2.00 0.19
N GLY A 127 -5.26 -2.07 1.11
CA GLY A 127 -5.43 -1.61 2.50
C GLY A 127 -4.25 -0.79 2.99
N LEU A 128 -4.55 0.29 3.72
CA LEU A 128 -3.55 1.08 4.45
C LEU A 128 -4.07 1.36 5.85
N GLU A 129 -3.33 0.91 6.86
CA GLU A 129 -3.53 1.21 8.28
C GLU A 129 -2.38 2.09 8.77
N LEU A 130 -2.71 3.16 9.50
CA LEU A 130 -1.71 4.10 10.02
C LEU A 130 -2.08 4.55 11.42
N GLU A 131 -1.14 4.41 12.36
CA GLU A 131 -1.22 4.98 13.70
C GLU A 131 -0.11 6.04 13.87
N VAL A 132 -0.48 7.25 14.30
CA VAL A 132 0.46 8.33 14.62
C VAL A 132 0.10 8.97 15.96
N GLU A 133 1.00 8.90 16.94
CA GLU A 133 0.79 9.56 18.24
C GLU A 133 1.05 11.07 18.14
N GLU A 134 2.26 11.53 17.84
CA GLU A 134 2.64 12.95 17.77
C GLU A 134 3.34 13.28 16.44
N SER A 135 2.79 14.25 15.69
CA SER A 135 3.43 14.72 14.46
C SER A 135 3.23 16.19 14.13
N GLY A 136 4.26 16.86 13.61
CA GLY A 136 4.08 18.21 13.04
C GLY A 136 3.11 18.25 11.85
N GLN A 137 3.17 17.23 10.98
CA GLN A 137 2.33 17.10 9.79
C GLN A 137 2.20 15.63 9.38
N VAL A 138 0.97 15.20 9.09
CA VAL A 138 0.66 13.87 8.54
C VAL A 138 0.02 14.02 7.15
N VAL A 139 0.57 13.30 6.17
CA VAL A 139 0.02 13.16 4.82
C VAL A 139 -0.11 11.69 4.47
N VAL A 140 -1.33 11.26 4.18
CA VAL A 140 -1.64 9.85 3.88
C VAL A 140 -2.38 9.76 2.55
N GLY A 141 -1.93 8.87 1.68
CA GLY A 141 -2.54 8.56 0.40
C GLY A 141 -2.71 7.05 0.26
N ASN A 142 -3.92 6.61 -0.09
CA ASN A 142 -4.18 5.25 -0.50
C ASN A 142 -4.93 5.29 -1.83
N GLU A 143 -4.31 4.75 -2.88
CA GLU A 143 -4.76 4.95 -4.26
C GLU A 143 -4.85 3.64 -5.04
N VAL A 144 -5.98 3.45 -5.72
CA VAL A 144 -6.15 2.44 -6.78
C VAL A 144 -6.26 3.18 -8.10
N LEU A 145 -5.23 3.06 -8.94
CA LEU A 145 -5.09 3.88 -10.15
C LEU A 145 -5.91 3.32 -11.32
N GLU A 146 -5.71 2.05 -11.66
CA GLU A 146 -6.41 1.39 -12.76
C GLU A 146 -6.82 -0.02 -12.35
N VAL A 147 -8.08 -0.36 -12.63
CA VAL A 147 -8.59 -1.73 -12.55
C VAL A 147 -9.14 -2.17 -13.89
N ALA A 148 -8.47 -3.08 -14.59
CA ALA A 148 -8.92 -3.64 -15.86
C ALA A 148 -9.15 -5.16 -15.77
N GLY A 149 -10.41 -5.60 -15.86
CA GLY A 149 -10.76 -7.01 -15.63
C GLY A 149 -11.95 -7.52 -16.45
N SER A 150 -11.97 -8.82 -16.73
CA SER A 150 -13.14 -9.49 -17.34
C SER A 150 -13.77 -10.50 -16.39
N GLY A 151 -15.06 -10.33 -16.06
CA GLY A 151 -15.81 -11.27 -15.21
C GLY A 151 -16.48 -10.62 -14.00
N LEU A 152 -16.46 -11.34 -12.87
CA LEU A 152 -16.85 -10.81 -11.55
C LEU A 152 -15.60 -10.20 -10.92
N GLY A 153 -15.63 -8.90 -10.63
CA GLY A 153 -14.55 -8.21 -9.94
C GLY A 153 -15.06 -7.56 -8.66
N VAL A 154 -14.32 -7.70 -7.58
CA VAL A 154 -14.47 -6.85 -6.39
C VAL A 154 -13.20 -6.02 -6.31
N VAL A 155 -13.37 -4.73 -6.08
CA VAL A 155 -12.30 -3.78 -5.77
C VAL A 155 -12.61 -3.27 -4.39
N GLU A 156 -11.80 -3.65 -3.41
CA GLU A 156 -11.89 -3.13 -2.05
C GLU A 156 -10.69 -2.22 -1.81
N ASN A 157 -10.95 -0.99 -1.38
CA ASN A 157 -9.92 -0.01 -1.07
C ASN A 157 -10.21 0.61 0.30
N GLY A 158 -9.47 0.17 1.32
CA GLY A 158 -9.62 0.58 2.71
C GLY A 158 -8.49 1.50 3.16
N LEU A 159 -8.84 2.55 3.89
CA LEU A 159 -7.88 3.45 4.54
C LEU A 159 -8.35 3.73 5.96
N GLU A 160 -7.51 3.41 6.96
CA GLU A 160 -7.82 3.54 8.38
C GLU A 160 -6.69 4.29 9.12
N PRO A 161 -6.62 5.65 9.05
CA PRO A 161 -5.64 6.42 9.81
C PRO A 161 -6.19 6.83 11.18
N GLU A 162 -5.35 6.67 12.20
CA GLU A 162 -5.51 7.18 13.55
C GLU A 162 -4.40 8.18 13.85
N VAL A 163 -4.75 9.42 14.23
CA VAL A 163 -3.77 10.48 14.53
C VAL A 163 -4.15 11.21 15.82
N GLU A 164 -3.33 11.11 16.86
CA GLU A 164 -3.64 11.68 18.17
C GLU A 164 -3.29 13.17 18.31
N GLU A 165 -2.06 13.60 18.00
CA GLU A 165 -1.62 15.00 18.12
C GLU A 165 -0.87 15.45 16.86
N SER A 166 -1.51 16.23 16.00
CA SER A 166 -0.83 16.83 14.85
C SER A 166 -1.14 18.28 14.54
N GLY A 167 -0.14 18.97 13.98
CA GLY A 167 -0.28 20.33 13.46
C GLY A 167 -1.12 20.43 12.18
N GLN A 168 -1.14 19.38 11.36
CA GLN A 168 -1.94 19.30 10.14
C GLN A 168 -2.07 17.84 9.69
N VAL A 169 -3.29 17.45 9.28
CA VAL A 169 -3.57 16.12 8.73
C VAL A 169 -4.18 16.25 7.33
N VAL A 170 -3.61 15.55 6.35
CA VAL A 170 -4.13 15.45 4.98
C VAL A 170 -4.29 13.98 4.62
N VAL A 171 -5.51 13.57 4.28
CA VAL A 171 -5.84 12.18 3.98
C VAL A 171 -6.54 12.10 2.63
N GLY A 172 -6.06 11.22 1.75
CA GLY A 172 -6.63 10.90 0.46
C GLY A 172 -6.86 9.39 0.31
N ASN A 173 -8.09 8.98 -0.01
CA ASN A 173 -8.40 7.61 -0.42
C ASN A 173 -9.11 7.61 -1.77
N GLU A 174 -8.43 7.19 -2.84
CA GLU A 174 -8.93 7.38 -4.21
C GLU A 174 -8.96 6.07 -5.01
N VAL A 175 -10.03 5.89 -5.79
CA VAL A 175 -10.14 4.89 -6.86
C VAL A 175 -10.39 5.64 -8.17
N LEU A 176 -9.43 5.63 -9.09
CA LEU A 176 -9.46 6.52 -10.24
C LEU A 176 -10.19 5.91 -11.44
N GLU A 177 -9.77 4.75 -11.93
CA GLU A 177 -10.35 4.13 -13.13
C GLU A 177 -10.64 2.64 -12.91
N VAL A 178 -11.91 2.23 -13.10
CA VAL A 178 -12.33 0.84 -13.03
C VAL A 178 -13.09 0.46 -14.29
N ALA A 179 -12.47 -0.37 -15.13
CA ALA A 179 -13.04 -0.92 -16.35
C ALA A 179 -13.25 -2.44 -16.19
N VAL A 180 -14.49 -2.85 -15.92
CA VAL A 180 -14.84 -4.27 -15.74
C VAL A 180 -15.84 -4.71 -16.80
N SER A 181 -15.51 -5.75 -17.56
CA SER A 181 -16.49 -6.39 -18.44
C SER A 181 -17.29 -7.43 -17.64
N GLY A 182 -18.42 -7.03 -17.05
CA GLY A 182 -19.26 -7.90 -16.21
C GLY A 182 -19.83 -7.19 -14.98
N LEU A 183 -20.14 -7.96 -13.92
CA LEU A 183 -20.67 -7.41 -12.68
C LEU A 183 -19.50 -7.08 -11.73
N GLY A 184 -19.23 -5.80 -11.55
CA GLY A 184 -18.21 -5.29 -10.64
C GLY A 184 -18.81 -4.68 -9.38
N VAL A 185 -18.12 -4.85 -8.25
CA VAL A 185 -18.37 -4.10 -7.01
C VAL A 185 -17.10 -3.33 -6.69
N VAL A 186 -17.24 -2.03 -6.44
CA VAL A 186 -16.15 -1.16 -5.99
C VAL A 186 -16.56 -0.61 -4.62
N GLU A 187 -15.76 -0.92 -3.62
CA GLU A 187 -15.88 -0.42 -2.26
C GLU A 187 -14.67 0.45 -1.95
N ASN A 188 -14.92 1.68 -1.50
CA ASN A 188 -13.87 2.64 -1.12
C ASN A 188 -14.20 3.17 0.27
N ALA A 189 -13.58 2.56 1.29
CA ALA A 189 -13.84 2.83 2.69
C ALA A 189 -12.77 3.76 3.28
N LEU A 190 -13.19 4.72 4.08
CA LEU A 190 -12.28 5.58 4.83
C LEU A 190 -12.83 5.73 6.25
N GLU A 191 -12.09 5.23 7.22
CA GLU A 191 -12.35 5.43 8.65
C GLU A 191 -11.20 6.29 9.19
N LEU A 192 -11.48 7.48 9.72
CA LEU A 192 -10.45 8.43 10.16
C LEU A 192 -10.71 8.86 11.59
N GLU A 193 -9.73 8.61 12.46
CA GLU A 193 -9.72 9.07 13.85
C GLU A 193 -8.67 10.16 14.02
N VAL A 194 -9.10 11.32 14.53
CA VAL A 194 -8.24 12.49 14.74
C VAL A 194 -8.55 13.14 16.08
N GLU A 195 -7.59 13.12 17.00
CA GLU A 195 -7.68 13.82 18.29
C GLU A 195 -6.79 15.07 18.28
N GLU A 196 -6.95 16.03 19.19
CA GLU A 196 -6.04 17.19 19.41
C GLU A 196 -5.34 17.88 18.20
N ASN A 197 -5.99 17.90 17.04
CA ASN A 197 -5.36 18.20 15.76
C ASN A 197 -5.56 19.66 15.27
N GLY A 198 -4.66 20.10 14.39
CA GLY A 198 -4.77 21.31 13.58
C GLY A 198 -5.76 21.14 12.41
N PRO A 199 -5.55 21.82 11.27
CA PRO A 199 -6.42 21.65 10.11
C PRO A 199 -6.39 20.21 9.57
N VAL A 200 -7.58 19.65 9.35
CA VAL A 200 -7.76 18.32 8.76
C VAL A 200 -8.39 18.47 7.37
N VAL A 201 -7.74 17.90 6.35
CA VAL A 201 -8.22 17.87 4.96
C VAL A 201 -8.41 16.42 4.55
N VAL A 202 -9.62 16.09 4.08
CA VAL A 202 -9.98 14.72 3.72
C VAL A 202 -10.54 14.68 2.31
N ALA A 203 -10.06 13.72 1.51
CA ALA A 203 -10.61 13.34 0.22
C ALA A 203 -10.85 11.83 0.19
N ASN A 204 -12.07 11.42 -0.15
CA ASN A 204 -12.40 10.05 -0.50
C ASN A 204 -13.19 10.09 -1.81
N LYS A 205 -12.69 9.45 -2.87
CA LYS A 205 -13.28 9.55 -4.21
C LYS A 205 -13.22 8.24 -4.99
N VAL A 206 -14.27 8.02 -5.79
CA VAL A 206 -14.27 7.06 -6.91
C VAL A 206 -14.58 7.87 -8.17
N LEU A 207 -13.66 7.92 -9.15
CA LEU A 207 -13.76 8.84 -10.30
C LEU A 207 -14.47 8.23 -11.50
N GLU A 208 -14.15 7.01 -11.93
CA GLU A 208 -14.71 6.41 -13.13
C GLU A 208 -14.91 4.90 -12.98
N VAL A 209 -16.14 4.42 -13.22
CA VAL A 209 -16.48 2.99 -13.30
C VAL A 209 -17.21 2.75 -14.61
N GLU A 210 -16.54 2.08 -15.55
CA GLU A 210 -17.09 1.72 -16.85
C GLU A 210 -17.44 0.22 -16.92
N GLU A 211 -18.71 -0.06 -17.27
CA GLU A 211 -19.15 -1.41 -17.65
C GLU A 211 -18.97 -1.54 -19.19
N THR A 212 -18.05 -2.40 -19.63
CA THR A 212 -17.71 -2.60 -21.05
C THR A 212 -18.32 -3.87 -21.65
#